data_AF-A0A6H0TJG9-F1
#
_entry.id   AF-A0A6H0TJG9-F1
#
_cell.length_a   1.000
_cell.length_b   1.000
_cell.length_c   1.000
_cell.angle_alpha   90.00
_cell.angle_beta   90.00
_cell.angle_gamma   90.00
#
_symmetry.space_group_name_H-M   'P 1'
#
loop_
_entity.id
_entity.type
_entity.pdbx_description
1 polymer ?
#
loop_
_entity_poly.entity_id
_entity_poly.type
_entity_poly.pdbx_seq_one_letter_code
_entity_poly.pdbx_strand_id
1 'polypeptide(L)'
;MEQLSLLPVMDREMEKQVQKEVASILKEYRALKTRFDNELEQQQEGISLFPEIRNTRHVSNIKFKQIEKTLHYCLDEDEVKIITMKYLSNKKLKDDFIYNELLIKKDAFYTKKKNAIRLIATALGMI
;
A
#
# COMPACT_ATOMS: atom_id res chain seq x y z
N MET A 1 -7.34 8.30 -32.39
CA MET A 1 -6.89 7.48 -31.23
C MET A 1 -6.52 8.46 -30.14
N GLU A 2 -7.49 8.78 -29.28
CA GLU A 2 -7.27 9.68 -28.13
C GLU A 2 -6.51 8.92 -27.05
N GLN A 3 -5.41 9.50 -26.61
CA GLN A 3 -4.50 8.89 -25.64
C GLN A 3 -5.09 9.03 -24.22
N LEU A 4 -5.30 7.88 -23.57
CA LEU A 4 -5.72 7.70 -22.18
C LEU A 4 -4.72 8.29 -21.16
N SER A 5 -4.57 9.61 -21.08
CA SER A 5 -3.87 10.25 -19.96
C SER A 5 -4.87 11.04 -19.12
N LEU A 6 -5.67 10.32 -18.33
CA LEU A 6 -6.62 10.90 -17.36
C LEU A 6 -5.93 11.68 -16.22
N LEU A 7 -4.59 11.67 -16.15
CA LEU A 7 -3.84 12.29 -15.08
C LEU A 7 -2.61 13.05 -15.63
N PRO A 8 -2.32 14.27 -15.14
CA PRO A 8 -1.24 15.12 -15.62
C PRO A 8 0.12 14.42 -15.54
N VAL A 9 1.03 14.70 -16.49
CA VAL A 9 2.37 14.14 -16.48
C VAL A 9 3.09 14.60 -15.20
N MET A 10 3.43 13.66 -14.33
CA MET A 10 4.23 13.95 -13.14
C MET A 10 5.68 14.12 -13.55
N ASP A 11 6.36 15.13 -13.00
CA ASP A 11 7.80 15.23 -13.17
C ASP A 11 8.53 14.13 -12.37
N ARG A 12 9.80 13.93 -12.68
CA ARG A 12 10.62 12.86 -12.09
C ARG A 12 10.83 13.03 -10.57
N GLU A 13 10.78 14.25 -10.05
CA GLU A 13 10.98 14.52 -8.63
C GLU A 13 9.71 14.20 -7.84
N MET A 14 8.56 14.63 -8.36
CA MET A 14 7.24 14.30 -7.84
C MET A 14 7.03 12.78 -7.81
N GLU A 15 7.40 12.06 -8.88
CA GLU A 15 7.30 10.59 -8.91
C GLU A 15 8.11 9.91 -7.81
N LYS A 16 9.34 10.38 -7.55
CA LYS A 16 10.19 9.87 -6.47
C LYS A 16 9.59 10.17 -5.10
N GLN A 17 9.04 11.37 -4.91
CA GLN A 17 8.42 11.77 -3.66
C GLN A 17 7.17 10.95 -3.37
N VAL A 18 6.28 10.80 -4.37
CA VAL A 18 5.09 9.94 -4.28
C VAL A 18 5.48 8.50 -3.96
N GLN A 19 6.48 7.94 -4.66
CA GLN A 19 6.96 6.59 -4.39
C GLN A 19 7.47 6.42 -2.96
N LYS A 20 8.21 7.40 -2.43
CA LYS A 20 8.74 7.37 -1.06
C LYS A 20 7.62 7.41 -0.03
N GLU A 21 6.66 8.31 -0.20
CA GLU A 21 5.53 8.46 0.72
C GLU A 21 4.62 7.23 0.70
N VAL A 22 4.25 6.73 -0.49
CA VAL A 22 3.46 5.50 -0.62
C VAL A 22 4.18 4.32 0.02
N ALA A 23 5.50 4.18 -0.17
CA ALA A 23 6.28 3.14 0.49
C ALA A 23 6.29 3.26 2.02
N SER A 24 6.24 4.47 2.56
CA SER A 24 6.12 4.72 4.01
C SER A 24 4.74 4.31 4.53
N ILE A 25 3.68 4.73 3.84
CA ILE A 25 2.28 4.40 4.16
C ILE A 25 2.06 2.88 4.17
N LEU A 26 2.58 2.17 3.17
CA LEU A 26 2.45 0.71 3.10
C LEU A 26 3.21 -0.02 4.24
N LYS A 27 4.30 0.56 4.75
CA LYS A 27 4.96 0.05 5.96
C LYS A 27 4.14 0.32 7.21
N GLU A 28 3.59 1.53 7.36
CA GLU A 28 2.70 1.89 8.48
C GLU A 28 1.47 0.96 8.48
N TYR A 29 0.90 0.67 7.30
CA TYR A 29 -0.23 -0.24 7.14
C TYR A 29 0.03 -1.63 7.72
N ARG A 30 1.24 -2.19 7.59
CA ARG A 30 1.55 -3.49 8.21
C ARG A 30 1.39 -3.46 9.73
N ALA A 31 1.87 -2.39 10.36
CA ALA A 31 1.71 -2.20 11.80
C ALA A 31 0.25 -1.96 12.18
N LEU A 32 -0.48 -1.16 11.39
CA LEU A 32 -1.90 -0.91 11.61
C LEU A 32 -2.75 -2.17 11.48
N LYS A 33 -2.46 -3.03 10.49
CA LYS A 33 -3.15 -4.30 10.29
C LYS A 33 -2.96 -5.23 11.48
N THR A 34 -1.72 -5.47 11.90
CA THR A 34 -1.44 -6.28 13.09
C THR A 34 -2.07 -5.69 14.34
N ARG A 35 -2.06 -4.36 14.50
CA ARG A 35 -2.76 -3.71 15.61
C ARG A 35 -4.27 -4.00 15.58
N PHE A 36 -4.90 -3.92 14.41
CA PHE A 36 -6.33 -4.20 14.25
C PHE A 36 -6.65 -5.65 14.62
N ASP A 37 -5.85 -6.60 14.13
CA ASP A 37 -5.99 -8.03 14.46
C ASP A 37 -5.84 -8.27 15.99
N ASN A 38 -4.79 -7.71 16.60
CA ASN A 38 -4.56 -7.80 18.05
C ASN A 38 -5.69 -7.15 18.89
N GLU A 39 -6.30 -6.07 18.38
CA GLU A 39 -7.43 -5.42 19.04
C GLU A 39 -8.70 -6.27 18.96
N LEU A 40 -8.91 -6.98 17.84
CA LEU A 40 -10.02 -7.92 17.68
C LEU A 40 -9.90 -9.11 18.63
N GLU A 41 -8.71 -9.71 18.75
CA GLU A 41 -8.43 -10.80 19.70
C GLU A 41 -8.69 -10.36 21.15
N GLN A 42 -8.19 -9.18 21.53
CA GLN A 42 -8.41 -8.63 22.87
C GLN A 42 -9.89 -8.32 23.17
N GLN A 43 -10.65 -7.85 22.18
CA GLN A 43 -12.08 -7.61 22.33
C GLN A 43 -12.86 -8.92 22.51
N GLN A 44 -12.49 -9.98 21.78
CA GLN A 44 -13.12 -11.29 21.91
C GLN A 44 -12.89 -11.91 23.29
N GLU A 45 -11.69 -11.74 23.84
CA GLU A 45 -11.32 -12.24 25.16
C GLU A 45 -11.71 -11.28 26.31
N GLY A 46 -12.18 -10.06 25.98
CA GLY A 46 -12.53 -9.03 26.97
C GLY A 46 -11.34 -8.53 27.80
N ILE A 47 -10.12 -8.65 27.28
CA ILE A 47 -8.88 -8.29 27.98
C ILE A 47 -8.21 -7.06 27.35
N SER A 48 -7.38 -6.37 28.14
CA SER A 48 -6.50 -5.29 27.67
C SER A 48 -5.08 -5.59 28.13
N LEU A 49 -4.21 -6.00 27.20
CA LEU A 49 -2.87 -6.49 27.52
C LEU A 49 -1.82 -5.39 27.66
N PHE A 50 -1.99 -4.27 26.95
CA PHE A 50 -0.99 -3.21 26.85
C PHE A 50 -1.59 -1.82 27.18
N PRO A 51 -0.84 -0.94 27.85
CA PRO A 51 -1.29 0.43 28.12
C PRO A 51 -1.25 1.32 26.86
N GLU A 52 -2.27 2.16 26.67
CA GLU A 52 -2.30 3.16 25.60
C GLU A 52 -1.54 4.44 26.03
N ILE A 53 -0.38 4.70 25.43
CA ILE A 53 0.45 5.87 25.76
C ILE A 53 -0.08 7.16 25.09
N ARG A 54 -0.69 7.04 23.91
CA ARG A 54 -1.27 8.16 23.16
C ARG A 54 -2.58 7.72 22.52
N ASN A 55 -3.65 8.50 22.72
CA ASN A 55 -4.94 8.25 22.11
C ASN A 55 -4.91 8.58 20.61
N THR A 56 -4.45 7.62 19.80
CA THR A 56 -4.44 7.69 18.33
C THR A 56 -5.39 6.68 17.69
N ARG A 57 -6.10 5.90 18.50
CA ARG A 57 -6.92 4.75 18.05
C ARG A 57 -7.88 5.11 16.92
N HIS A 58 -8.63 6.19 17.08
CA HIS A 58 -9.60 6.62 16.07
C HIS A 58 -8.93 6.95 14.73
N VAL A 59 -7.86 7.73 14.75
CA VAL A 59 -7.11 8.13 13.54
C VAL A 59 -6.45 6.94 12.87
N SER A 60 -5.80 6.07 13.65
CA SER A 60 -5.18 4.83 13.16
C SER A 60 -6.21 3.90 12.50
N ASN A 61 -7.41 3.78 13.07
CA ASN A 61 -8.47 2.95 12.51
C ASN A 61 -9.01 3.51 11.18
N ILE A 62 -9.17 4.83 11.07
CA ILE A 62 -9.56 5.47 9.80
C ILE A 62 -8.47 5.26 8.75
N LYS A 63 -7.21 5.49 9.09
CA LYS A 63 -6.06 5.25 8.20
C LYS A 63 -6.03 3.81 7.70
N PHE A 64 -6.15 2.84 8.61
CA PHE A 64 -6.18 1.42 8.28
C PHE A 64 -7.27 1.12 7.23
N LYS A 65 -8.51 1.53 7.50
CA LYS A 65 -9.66 1.29 6.61
C LYS A 65 -9.47 1.95 5.24
N GLN A 66 -8.93 3.16 5.18
CA GLN A 66 -8.68 3.84 3.91
C GLN A 66 -7.61 3.14 3.07
N ILE A 67 -6.51 2.71 3.69
CA ILE A 67 -5.43 1.99 2.99
C ILE A 67 -5.91 0.61 2.55
N GLU A 68 -6.61 -0.12 3.43
CA GLU A 68 -7.19 -1.43 3.12
C GLU A 68 -8.16 -1.34 1.92
N LYS A 69 -9.09 -0.38 1.94
CA LYS A 69 -10.00 -0.12 0.82
C LYS A 69 -9.24 0.20 -0.46
N THR A 70 -8.20 1.02 -0.38
CA THR A 70 -7.38 1.40 -1.54
C THR A 70 -6.70 0.18 -2.16
N LEU A 71 -6.11 -0.68 -1.33
CA LEU A 71 -5.44 -1.90 -1.80
C LEU A 71 -6.42 -2.89 -2.43
N HIS A 72 -7.67 -2.94 -1.98
CA HIS A 72 -8.66 -3.91 -2.46
C HIS A 72 -9.41 -3.44 -3.73
N TYR A 73 -9.71 -2.15 -3.85
CA TYR A 73 -10.59 -1.65 -4.91
C TYR A 73 -9.91 -0.82 -5.99
N CYS A 74 -8.69 -0.31 -5.75
CA CYS A 74 -8.04 0.61 -6.71
C CYS A 74 -7.00 -0.05 -7.62
N LEU A 75 -6.61 -1.30 -7.34
CA LEU A 75 -5.51 -1.98 -8.03
C LEU A 75 -6.01 -3.21 -8.78
N ASP A 76 -5.41 -3.49 -9.93
CA ASP A 76 -5.60 -4.78 -10.61
C ASP A 76 -4.89 -5.93 -9.89
N GLU A 77 -5.20 -7.18 -10.24
CA GLU A 77 -4.66 -8.37 -9.56
C GLU A 77 -3.12 -8.43 -9.57
N ASP A 78 -2.49 -8.06 -10.69
CA ASP A 78 -1.03 -8.06 -10.80
C ASP A 78 -0.43 -6.92 -9.95
N GLU A 79 -1.06 -5.75 -9.97
CA GLU A 79 -0.67 -4.60 -9.15
C GLU A 79 -0.75 -4.93 -7.66
N VAL A 80 -1.84 -5.58 -7.22
CA VAL A 80 -1.99 -6.07 -5.84
C VAL A 80 -0.85 -7.03 -5.48
N LYS A 81 -0.54 -8.01 -6.35
CA LYS A 81 0.55 -8.96 -6.12
C LYS A 81 1.91 -8.27 -6.04
N ILE A 82 2.20 -7.34 -6.95
CA ILE A 82 3.43 -6.55 -6.97
C ILE A 82 3.57 -5.76 -5.68
N ILE A 83 2.53 -5.02 -5.25
CA ILE A 83 2.55 -4.22 -4.03
C ILE A 83 2.72 -5.11 -2.80
N THR A 84 2.02 -6.23 -2.77
CA THR A 84 2.08 -7.19 -1.66
C THR A 84 3.49 -7.76 -1.51
N MET A 85 4.06 -8.30 -2.58
CA MET A 85 5.41 -8.87 -2.56
C MET A 85 6.49 -7.82 -2.28
N LYS A 86 6.33 -6.60 -2.81
CA LYS A 86 7.37 -5.57 -2.70
C LYS A 86 7.37 -4.83 -1.38
N TYR A 87 6.20 -4.52 -0.83
CA TYR A 87 6.05 -3.59 0.31
C TYR A 87 5.38 -4.21 1.53
N LEU A 88 4.43 -5.15 1.34
CA LEU A 88 3.66 -5.73 2.45
C LEU A 88 4.29 -7.01 3.01
N SER A 89 5.13 -7.68 2.24
CA SER A 89 5.89 -8.85 2.70
C SER A 89 6.84 -8.49 3.84
N ASN A 90 7.06 -9.45 4.75
CA ASN A 90 8.10 -9.37 5.76
C ASN A 90 9.51 -9.51 5.17
N LYS A 91 9.65 -9.92 3.90
CA LYS A 91 10.91 -10.04 3.17
C LYS A 91 11.09 -8.87 2.21
N LYS A 92 12.31 -8.32 2.15
CA LYS A 92 12.67 -7.32 1.14
C LYS A 92 13.03 -8.02 -0.17
N LEU A 93 12.03 -8.27 -1.01
CA LEU A 93 12.21 -8.92 -2.30
C LEU A 93 12.79 -7.94 -3.33
N LYS A 94 13.72 -8.44 -4.15
CA LYS A 94 14.27 -7.69 -5.29
C LYS A 94 13.27 -7.69 -6.44
N ASP A 95 13.34 -6.67 -7.29
CA ASP A 95 12.39 -6.50 -8.40
C ASP A 95 12.47 -7.66 -9.41
N ASP A 96 13.68 -8.19 -9.65
CA ASP A 96 13.94 -9.35 -10.50
C ASP A 96 13.29 -10.64 -10.02
N PHE A 97 13.37 -10.89 -8.71
CA PHE A 97 12.66 -12.01 -8.11
C PHE A 97 11.14 -11.89 -8.31
N ILE A 98 10.58 -10.69 -8.09
CA ILE A 98 9.13 -10.48 -8.14
C ILE A 98 8.58 -10.69 -9.54
N TYR A 99 9.15 -10.08 -10.59
CA TYR A 99 8.60 -10.24 -11.93
C TYR A 99 8.82 -11.66 -12.49
N ASN A 100 9.87 -12.36 -12.05
CA ASN A 100 10.08 -13.76 -12.41
C ASN A 100 9.05 -14.67 -11.73
N GLU A 101 8.80 -14.48 -10.43
CA GLU A 101 7.80 -15.23 -9.67
C GLU A 101 6.38 -15.02 -10.22
N LEU A 102 6.05 -13.78 -10.61
CA LEU A 102 4.75 -13.45 -11.18
C LEU A 102 4.63 -13.79 -12.67
N LEU A 103 5.70 -14.28 -13.31
CA LEU A 103 5.76 -14.55 -14.76
C LEU A 103 5.40 -13.31 -15.62
N ILE A 104 5.76 -12.12 -15.14
CA ILE A 104 5.49 -10.83 -15.81
C ILE A 104 6.74 -10.35 -16.53
N LYS A 105 6.59 -9.82 -17.75
CA LYS A 105 7.69 -9.16 -18.47
C LYS A 105 8.21 -7.96 -17.68
N LYS A 106 9.53 -7.77 -17.66
CA LYS A 106 10.22 -6.67 -16.95
C LYS A 106 9.56 -5.30 -17.16
N ASP A 107 9.26 -4.92 -18.42
CA ASP A 107 8.69 -3.61 -18.73
C ASP A 107 7.25 -3.46 -18.24
N ALA A 108 6.46 -4.53 -18.34
CA ALA A 108 5.10 -4.57 -17.80
C ALA A 108 5.10 -4.46 -16.27
N PHE A 109 6.06 -5.12 -15.61
CA PHE A 109 6.25 -5.01 -14.16
C PHE A 109 6.52 -3.56 -13.72
N TYR A 110 7.47 -2.87 -14.35
CA TYR A 110 7.78 -1.47 -13.97
C TYR A 110 6.62 -0.52 -14.26
N THR A 111 5.88 -0.76 -15.34
CA THR A 111 4.68 0.01 -15.69
C THR A 111 3.58 -0.19 -14.65
N LYS A 112 3.22 -1.44 -14.33
CA LYS A 112 2.21 -1.77 -13.31
C LYS A 112 2.62 -1.28 -11.92
N LYS A 113 3.89 -1.45 -11.53
CA LYS A 113 4.40 -0.95 -10.25
C LYS A 113 4.25 0.58 -10.14
N LYS A 114 4.58 1.32 -11.21
CA LYS A 114 4.44 2.78 -11.25
C LYS A 114 2.97 3.20 -11.20
N ASN A 115 2.11 2.53 -11.96
CA ASN A 115 0.67 2.78 -11.97
C ASN A 115 0.04 2.50 -10.61
N ALA A 116 0.34 1.37 -9.98
CA ALA A 116 -0.15 1.03 -8.65
C ALA A 116 0.18 2.09 -7.60
N ILE A 117 1.44 2.57 -7.57
CA ILE A 117 1.87 3.64 -6.67
C ILE A 117 1.07 4.92 -6.91
N ARG A 118 0.85 5.28 -8.17
CA ARG A 118 0.08 6.46 -8.56
C ARG A 118 -1.39 6.34 -8.15
N LEU A 119 -2.01 5.18 -8.38
CA LEU A 119 -3.40 4.90 -8.01
C LEU A 119 -3.58 4.95 -6.49
N ILE A 120 -2.64 4.38 -5.73
CA ILE A 120 -2.66 4.49 -4.26
C ILE A 120 -2.57 5.96 -3.83
N ALA A 121 -1.63 6.72 -4.38
CA ALA A 121 -1.47 8.13 -4.05
C ALA A 121 -2.73 8.96 -4.36
N THR A 122 -3.35 8.70 -5.52
CA THR A 122 -4.59 9.36 -5.95
C THR A 122 -5.75 9.00 -5.02
N ALA A 123 -5.94 7.72 -4.71
CA ALA A 123 -7.02 7.23 -3.86
C ALA A 123 -6.91 7.72 -2.40
N LEU A 124 -5.68 7.95 -1.93
CA LEU A 124 -5.40 8.53 -0.61
C LEU A 124 -5.37 10.06 -0.62
N GLY A 125 -5.65 10.72 -1.75
CA GLY A 125 -5.72 12.18 -1.86
C GLY A 125 -4.38 12.90 -1.72
N MET A 126 -3.27 12.23 -2.10
CA MET A 126 -1.93 12.82 -2.07
C MET A 126 -1.61 13.63 -3.34
N ILE A 127 -2.30 13.34 -4.44
CA ILE A 127 -2.15 13.95 -5.76
C ILE A 127 -3.49 14.13 -6.44
#